data_AF-A0A0G0ETG7-F1
#
_entry.id   AF-A0A0G0ETG7-F1
#
_cell.length_a   1.000
_cell.length_b   1.000
_cell.length_c   1.000
_cell.angle_alpha   90.00
_cell.angle_beta   90.00
_cell.angle_gamma   90.00
#
_symmetry.space_group_name_H-M   'P 1'
#
loop_
_entity.id
_entity.type
_entity.pdbx_description
1 polymer ?
#
loop_
_entity_poly.entity_id
_entity_poly.type
_entity_poly.pdbx_seq_one_letter_code
_entity_poly.pdbx_strand_id
1 'polypeptide(L)'
;MTLDKKTLDELKSALLGEKAELEKNLGRIARPVDVKEGDYETSFETLGTDKDDNATEVDQYSQNLSVETSLEKKLQEIIEALSKMKKGTYGKCENCGKDIPIERLKVNPSARVCLDC
;
A
#
# COMPACT_ATOMS: atom_id res chain seq x y z
N MET A 1 8.88 -19.12 13.96
CA MET A 1 7.60 -19.80 14.30
C MET A 1 6.95 -20.31 13.01
N THR A 2 6.32 -21.49 12.98
CA THR A 2 5.50 -21.89 11.83
C THR A 2 4.12 -21.26 11.98
N LEU A 3 3.82 -20.21 11.20
CA LEU A 3 2.45 -19.72 11.08
C LEU A 3 1.56 -20.86 10.58
N ASP A 4 0.43 -21.07 11.23
CA ASP A 4 -0.53 -22.08 10.81
C ASP A 4 -1.10 -21.70 9.44
N LYS A 5 -1.28 -22.71 8.57
CA LYS A 5 -1.70 -22.50 7.17
C LYS A 5 -3.01 -21.72 7.11
N LYS A 6 -3.92 -22.01 8.05
CA LYS A 6 -5.22 -21.31 8.17
C LYS A 6 -5.04 -19.82 8.44
N THR A 7 -4.15 -19.44 9.36
CA THR A 7 -3.89 -18.03 9.68
C THR A 7 -3.24 -17.30 8.51
N LEU A 8 -2.37 -17.98 7.75
CA LEU A 8 -1.75 -17.41 6.56
C LEU A 8 -2.81 -17.08 5.49
N ASP A 9 -3.77 -17.98 5.25
CA ASP A 9 -4.86 -17.76 4.29
C ASP A 9 -5.83 -16.64 4.72
N GLU A 10 -6.12 -16.53 6.02
CA GLU A 10 -6.91 -15.43 6.59
C GLU A 10 -6.22 -14.06 6.36
N LEU A 11 -4.93 -13.97 6.70
CA LEU A 11 -4.14 -12.74 6.52
C LEU A 11 -3.96 -12.38 5.05
N LYS A 12 -3.76 -13.38 4.18
CA LYS A 12 -3.66 -13.18 2.74
C LYS A 12 -4.96 -12.64 2.16
N SER A 13 -6.11 -13.15 2.61
CA SER A 13 -7.42 -12.67 2.16
C SER A 13 -7.66 -11.22 2.59
N ALA A 14 -7.25 -10.85 3.81
CA ALA A 14 -7.31 -9.47 4.29
C ALA A 14 -6.42 -8.53 3.45
N LEU A 15 -5.16 -8.94 3.17
CA LEU A 15 -4.24 -8.18 2.32
C LEU A 15 -4.79 -7.98 0.90
N LEU A 16 -5.42 -8.99 0.31
CA LEU A 16 -6.01 -8.88 -1.04
C LEU A 16 -7.21 -7.93 -1.06
N GLY A 17 -8.02 -7.92 -0.01
CA GLY A 17 -9.11 -6.96 0.14
C GLY A 17 -8.59 -5.53 0.25
N GLU A 18 -7.58 -5.30 1.10
CA GLU A 18 -6.97 -3.99 1.26
C GLU A 18 -6.27 -3.52 -0.01
N LYS A 19 -5.56 -4.42 -0.72
CA LYS A 19 -4.97 -4.16 -2.04
C LYS A 19 -6.00 -3.60 -3.03
N ALA A 20 -7.13 -4.29 -3.17
CA ALA A 20 -8.17 -3.90 -4.11
C ALA A 20 -8.79 -2.53 -3.77
N GLU A 21 -8.92 -2.22 -2.48
CA GLU A 21 -9.42 -0.92 -2.03
C GLU A 21 -8.42 0.21 -2.32
N LEU A 22 -7.13 -0.02 -2.08
CA LEU A 22 -6.07 0.94 -2.42
C LEU A 22 -5.98 1.18 -3.93
N GLU A 23 -6.01 0.13 -4.75
CA GLU A 23 -6.00 0.26 -6.22
C GLU A 23 -7.21 1.05 -6.72
N LYS A 24 -8.38 0.89 -6.10
CA LYS A 24 -9.59 1.67 -6.42
C LYS A 24 -9.45 3.14 -6.01
N ASN A 25 -8.86 3.42 -4.86
CA ASN A 25 -8.65 4.80 -4.39
C ASN A 25 -7.59 5.51 -5.25
N LEU A 26 -6.49 4.84 -5.55
CA LEU A 26 -5.45 5.33 -6.46
C LEU A 26 -6.03 5.57 -7.87
N GLY A 27 -6.83 4.65 -8.40
CA GLY A 27 -7.47 4.81 -9.72
C GLY A 27 -8.45 5.98 -9.84
N ARG A 28 -8.80 6.67 -8.75
CA ARG A 28 -9.61 7.90 -8.77
C ARG A 28 -8.78 9.17 -8.95
N ILE A 29 -7.50 9.15 -8.56
CA ILE A 29 -6.64 10.34 -8.49
C ILE A 29 -5.36 10.20 -9.31
N ALA A 30 -4.98 8.97 -9.65
CA ALA A 30 -3.72 8.60 -10.26
C ALA A 30 -3.95 7.50 -11.31
N ARG A 31 -3.00 7.38 -12.25
CA ARG A 31 -3.00 6.32 -13.25
C ARG A 31 -1.93 5.28 -12.90
N PRO A 32 -2.20 3.98 -13.06
CA PRO A 32 -1.18 2.97 -12.81
C PRO A 32 -0.05 3.09 -13.84
N VAL A 33 1.18 3.17 -13.36
CA VAL A 33 2.41 3.12 -14.17
C VAL A 33 2.90 1.67 -14.20
N ASP A 34 3.05 1.04 -13.04
CA ASP A 34 3.35 -0.39 -12.89
C ASP A 34 2.47 -1.02 -11.80
N VAL A 35 1.44 -1.75 -12.23
CA VAL A 35 0.49 -2.42 -11.33
C VAL A 35 1.14 -3.53 -10.49
N LYS A 36 2.27 -4.10 -10.93
CA LYS A 36 2.94 -5.20 -10.20
C LYS A 36 3.79 -4.68 -9.06
N GLU A 37 4.43 -3.52 -9.25
CA GLU A 37 5.22 -2.86 -8.20
C GLU A 37 4.30 -2.02 -7.30
N GLY A 38 3.13 -1.62 -7.81
CA GLY A 38 2.16 -0.79 -7.09
C GLY A 38 2.36 0.68 -7.36
N ASP A 39 2.99 1.03 -8.48
CA ASP A 39 3.40 2.39 -8.82
C ASP A 39 2.30 3.10 -9.62
N TYR A 40 1.97 4.31 -9.18
CA TYR A 40 0.94 5.17 -9.76
C TYR A 40 1.53 6.56 -10.00
N GLU A 41 0.93 7.30 -10.92
CA GLU A 41 1.31 8.68 -11.22
C GLU A 41 0.08 9.59 -11.18
N THR A 42 0.20 10.71 -10.45
CA THR A 42 -0.90 11.65 -10.26
C THR A 42 -1.26 12.25 -11.60
N SER A 43 -2.53 12.10 -12.00
CA SER A 43 -2.98 12.72 -13.24
C SER A 43 -3.23 14.21 -12.98
N PHE A 44 -2.60 15.06 -13.78
CA PHE A 44 -3.00 16.47 -13.84
C PHE A 44 -4.31 16.55 -14.64
N GLU A 45 -5.42 16.88 -13.98
CA GLU A 45 -6.67 17.23 -14.68
C GLU A 45 -6.59 18.69 -15.11
N THR A 46 -6.73 18.94 -16.42
CA THR A 46 -6.86 20.29 -16.96
C THR A 46 -8.34 20.68 -16.87
N LEU A 47 -8.69 21.50 -15.88
CA LEU A 47 -10.01 22.05 -15.61
C LEU A 47 -10.31 23.31 -16.44
N GLY A 48 -9.31 24.11 -16.83
CA GLY A 48 -9.50 25.34 -17.60
C GLY A 48 -8.22 26.14 -17.90
N THR A 49 -8.37 27.33 -18.49
CA THR A 49 -7.23 28.23 -18.81
C THR A 49 -7.26 29.56 -18.03
N ASP A 50 -8.31 29.85 -17.27
CA ASP A 50 -8.44 31.09 -16.50
C ASP A 50 -7.67 31.01 -15.17
N LYS A 51 -7.25 32.16 -14.62
CA LYS A 51 -6.33 32.20 -13.46
C LYS A 51 -6.88 31.54 -12.20
N ASP A 52 -8.17 31.67 -11.93
CA ASP A 52 -8.84 31.03 -10.79
C ASP A 52 -8.93 29.50 -10.96
N ASP A 53 -9.12 29.02 -12.19
CA ASP A 53 -9.10 27.59 -12.52
C ASP A 53 -7.69 27.01 -12.34
N ASN A 54 -6.65 27.70 -12.83
CA ASN A 54 -5.26 27.28 -12.67
C ASN A 54 -4.84 27.19 -11.18
N ALA A 55 -5.29 28.13 -10.34
CA ALA A 55 -4.99 28.08 -8.90
C ALA A 55 -5.66 26.86 -8.24
N THR A 56 -6.91 26.58 -8.60
CA THR A 56 -7.66 25.42 -8.10
C THR A 56 -7.05 24.09 -8.56
N GLU A 57 -6.59 24.00 -9.81
CA GLU A 57 -5.89 22.84 -10.36
C GLU A 57 -4.60 22.52 -9.60
N VAL A 58 -3.77 23.52 -9.34
CA VAL A 58 -2.49 23.34 -8.63
C VAL A 58 -2.70 22.88 -7.19
N ASP A 59 -3.70 23.43 -6.50
CA ASP A 59 -4.07 23.00 -5.14
C ASP A 59 -4.57 21.55 -5.13
N GLN A 60 -5.47 21.18 -6.05
CA GLN A 60 -5.99 19.81 -6.16
C GLN A 60 -4.89 18.81 -6.51
N TYR A 61 -4.00 19.15 -7.45
CA TYR A 61 -2.87 18.31 -7.81
C TYR A 61 -1.93 18.08 -6.62
N SER A 62 -1.59 19.13 -5.87
CA SER A 62 -0.71 19.03 -4.70
C SER A 62 -1.30 18.15 -3.59
N GLN A 63 -2.62 18.24 -3.39
CA GLN A 63 -3.34 17.37 -2.45
C GLN A 63 -3.35 15.92 -2.94
N ASN A 64 -3.68 15.68 -4.20
CA ASN A 64 -3.73 14.35 -4.79
C ASN A 64 -2.35 13.66 -4.77
N LEU A 65 -1.26 14.39 -5.04
CA LEU A 65 0.10 13.87 -5.00
C LEU A 65 0.47 13.33 -3.60
N SER A 66 0.08 14.06 -2.55
CA SER A 66 0.33 13.65 -1.17
C SER A 66 -0.48 12.39 -0.79
N VAL A 67 -1.73 12.33 -1.25
CA VAL A 67 -2.61 11.18 -1.04
C VAL A 67 -2.09 9.95 -1.80
N GLU A 68 -1.73 10.12 -3.07
CA GLU A 68 -1.14 9.07 -3.89
C GLU A 68 0.11 8.49 -3.26
N THR A 69 1.10 9.31 -2.92
CA THR A 69 2.36 8.85 -2.34
C THR A 69 2.11 7.97 -1.10
N SER A 70 1.12 8.34 -0.29
CA SER A 70 0.73 7.60 0.91
C SER A 70 0.05 6.26 0.58
N LEU A 71 -0.85 6.25 -0.42
CA LEU A 71 -1.56 5.05 -0.86
C LEU A 71 -0.64 4.07 -1.60
N GLU A 72 0.24 4.58 -2.47
CA GLU A 72 1.26 3.83 -3.19
C GLU A 72 2.19 3.10 -2.22
N LYS A 73 2.74 3.83 -1.24
CA LYS A 73 3.60 3.22 -0.22
C LYS A 73 2.89 2.06 0.51
N LYS A 74 1.62 2.26 0.87
CA LYS A 74 0.83 1.21 1.53
C LYS A 74 0.56 0.03 0.59
N LEU A 75 0.32 0.28 -0.70
CA LEU A 75 0.14 -0.76 -1.71
C LEU A 75 1.41 -1.60 -1.91
N GLN A 76 2.57 -0.93 -1.99
CA GLN A 76 3.88 -1.58 -2.04
C GLN A 76 4.12 -2.46 -0.79
N GLU A 77 3.77 -1.98 0.41
CA GLU A 77 3.82 -2.76 1.66
C GLU A 77 3.00 -4.07 1.56
N ILE A 78 1.79 -4.00 1.01
CA ILE A 78 0.93 -5.17 0.82
C ILE A 78 1.49 -6.13 -0.22
N ILE A 79 1.98 -5.61 -1.36
CA ILE A 79 2.59 -6.43 -2.42
C ILE A 79 3.80 -7.19 -1.89
N GLU A 80 4.66 -6.51 -1.13
CA GLU A 80 5.81 -7.13 -0.49
C GLU A 80 5.40 -8.18 0.56
N ALA A 81 4.39 -7.91 1.38
CA ALA A 81 3.85 -8.87 2.33
C ALA A 81 3.35 -10.15 1.62
N LEU A 82 2.56 -10.00 0.55
CA LEU A 82 2.09 -11.12 -0.28
C LEU A 82 3.25 -11.88 -0.95
N SER A 83 4.28 -11.18 -1.39
CA SER A 83 5.50 -11.79 -1.96
C SER A 83 6.25 -12.61 -0.90
N LYS A 84 6.41 -12.07 0.32
CA LYS A 84 7.01 -12.79 1.46
C LYS A 84 6.19 -14.01 1.86
N MET A 85 4.86 -13.95 1.77
CA MET A 85 3.99 -15.11 2.01
C MET A 85 4.25 -16.22 0.99
N LYS A 86 4.40 -15.88 -0.29
CA LYS A 86 4.77 -16.86 -1.34
C LYS A 86 6.15 -17.47 -1.13
N LYS A 87 7.11 -16.66 -0.67
CA LYS A 87 8.49 -17.10 -0.37
C LYS A 87 8.63 -17.83 0.97
N GLY A 88 7.58 -17.89 1.79
CA GLY A 88 7.63 -18.48 3.14
C GLY A 88 8.46 -17.68 4.15
N THR A 89 8.72 -16.39 3.88
CA THR A 89 9.50 -15.48 4.75
C THR A 89 8.63 -14.43 5.45
N TYR A 90 7.30 -14.53 5.29
CA TYR A 90 6.34 -13.64 5.92
C TYR A 90 6.40 -13.69 7.44
N GLY A 91 6.17 -12.54 8.08
CA GLY A 91 6.25 -12.39 9.52
C GLY A 91 7.68 -12.28 10.05
N LYS A 92 8.64 -11.84 9.23
CA LYS A 92 10.00 -11.46 9.68
C LYS A 92 10.22 -9.97 9.61
N CYS A 93 10.79 -9.41 10.66
CA CYS A 93 11.16 -8.00 10.77
C CYS A 93 12.30 -7.69 9.80
N GLU A 94 12.15 -6.63 9.01
CA GLU A 94 13.19 -6.19 8.06
C GLU A 94 14.39 -5.54 8.75
N ASN A 95 14.19 -4.94 9.92
CA ASN A 95 15.26 -4.25 10.65
C ASN A 95 16.17 -5.23 11.42
N CYS A 96 15.57 -6.17 12.15
CA CYS A 96 16.30 -7.06 13.07
C CYS A 96 16.22 -8.56 12.73
N GLY A 97 15.45 -8.95 11.70
CA GLY A 97 15.31 -10.34 11.26
C GLY A 97 14.48 -11.25 12.17
N LYS A 98 14.00 -10.75 13.32
CA LYS A 98 13.18 -11.50 14.29
C LYS A 98 11.75 -11.73 13.77
N ASP A 99 11.08 -12.76 14.29
CA ASP A 99 9.66 -13.00 14.01
C ASP A 99 8.80 -11.83 14.52
N ILE A 100 7.89 -11.34 13.68
CA ILE A 100 6.88 -10.34 14.03
C ILE A 100 5.75 -11.05 14.78
N PRO A 101 5.31 -10.53 15.94
CA PRO A 101 4.21 -11.12 16.70
C PRO A 101 2.94 -11.28 15.85
N ILE A 102 2.31 -12.46 15.92
CA ILE A 102 1.07 -12.75 15.17
C ILE A 102 -0.03 -11.74 15.52
N GLU A 103 -0.12 -11.29 16.76
CA GLU A 103 -1.09 -10.28 17.18
C GLU A 103 -0.93 -8.97 16.42
N ARG A 104 0.32 -8.56 16.14
CA ARG A 104 0.60 -7.40 15.29
C ARG A 104 0.19 -7.64 13.85
N LEU A 105 0.50 -8.82 13.30
CA LEU A 105 0.10 -9.18 11.94
C LEU A 105 -1.41 -9.31 11.77
N LYS A 106 -2.15 -9.66 12.82
CA LYS A 106 -3.63 -9.68 12.81
C LYS A 106 -4.23 -8.29 12.78
N VAL A 107 -3.60 -7.31 13.44
CA VAL A 107 -4.04 -5.91 13.42
C VAL A 107 -3.59 -5.20 12.14
N ASN A 108 -2.34 -5.42 11.75
CA ASN A 108 -1.76 -4.87 10.53
C ASN A 108 -0.98 -5.96 9.77
N PRO A 109 -1.61 -6.61 8.77
CA PRO A 109 -1.00 -7.67 7.96
C PRO A 109 0.15 -7.20 7.06
N SER A 110 0.25 -5.90 6.76
CA SER A 110 1.35 -5.36 5.94
C SER A 110 2.57 -4.93 6.76
N ALA A 111 2.57 -5.17 8.08
CA ALA A 111 3.64 -4.75 8.98
C ALA A 111 5.01 -5.35 8.60
N ARG A 112 5.99 -4.47 8.37
CA ARG A 112 7.38 -4.79 7.99
C ARG A 112 8.35 -4.95 9.17
N VAL A 113 8.03 -4.35 10.31
CA VAL A 113 8.94 -4.21 11.46
C VAL A 113 8.29 -4.78 12.73
N CYS A 114 9.08 -5.32 13.65
CA CYS A 114 8.60 -5.78 14.96
C CYS A 114 8.34 -4.61 15.92
N LEU A 115 7.74 -4.87 17.09
CA LEU A 115 7.47 -3.84 18.11
C LEU A 115 8.74 -3.35 18.80
N ASP A 116 9.76 -4.21 18.91
CA ASP A 116 11.04 -3.92 19.56
C ASP A 116 12.04 -3.13 18.69
N CYS A 117 11.59 -2.51 17.59
CA CYS A 117 12.43 -1.78 16.63
C CYS A 117 11.91 -0.38 16.38
#